data_AF-A0A1B3EE86-F1
#
_entry.id   AF-A0A1B3EE86-F1
#
_cell.length_a   1.000
_cell.length_b   1.000
_cell.length_c   1.000
_cell.angle_alpha   90.00
_cell.angle_beta   90.00
_cell.angle_gamma   90.00
#
_symmetry.space_group_name_H-M   'P 1'
#
loop_
_entity.id
_entity.type
_entity.pdbx_description
1 polymer ?
#
loop_
_entity_poly.entity_id
_entity_poly.type
_entity_poly.pdbx_seq_one_letter_code
_entity_poly.pdbx_strand_id
1 'polypeptide(L)'
;MGIFDWKHWLVILIVVVLVFGTKRLKTLGSDVGDAIKGFRKAMNTEEGDKAPEQTTAHQSGTPLNEPHTIDGQAQKVQDPVTRKD
;
A
#
# COMPACT_ATOMS: atom_id res chain seq x y z
N MET A 1 -8.37 41.09 -5.35
CA MET A 1 -9.43 40.63 -6.28
C MET A 1 -8.76 39.91 -7.44
N GLY A 2 -8.07 38.80 -7.15
CA GLY A 2 -7.19 38.14 -8.11
C GLY A 2 -7.39 36.64 -8.05
N ILE A 3 -7.14 35.97 -9.17
CA ILE A 3 -7.38 34.52 -9.36
C ILE A 3 -6.58 33.61 -8.42
N PHE A 4 -5.66 34.17 -7.62
CA PHE A 4 -4.78 33.47 -6.69
C PHE A 4 -5.28 33.48 -5.24
N ASP A 5 -6.51 33.95 -4.99
CA ASP A 5 -7.12 33.88 -3.66
C ASP A 5 -7.30 32.42 -3.21
N TRP A 6 -6.86 32.09 -1.98
CA TRP A 6 -6.93 30.72 -1.44
C TRP A 6 -8.36 30.12 -1.46
N LYS A 7 -9.37 30.99 -1.37
CA LYS A 7 -10.79 30.64 -1.48
C LYS A 7 -11.14 30.05 -2.85
N HIS A 8 -10.49 30.51 -3.92
CA HIS A 8 -10.73 30.02 -5.27
C HIS A 8 -10.29 28.55 -5.41
N TRP A 9 -9.11 28.21 -4.87
CA TRP A 9 -8.62 26.83 -4.79
C TRP A 9 -9.54 25.92 -3.99
N LEU A 10 -10.10 26.42 -2.87
CA LEU A 10 -11.07 25.66 -2.08
C LEU A 10 -12.35 25.34 -2.87
N VAL A 11 -12.88 26.32 -3.60
CA VAL A 11 -14.08 26.13 -4.44
C VAL A 11 -13.80 25.14 -5.57
N ILE A 12 -12.64 25.24 -6.23
CA ILE A 12 -12.25 24.31 -7.29
C ILE A 12 -12.13 22.88 -6.75
N LEU A 13 -11.51 22.70 -5.57
CA LEU A 13 -11.40 21.37 -4.95
C LEU A 13 -12.77 20.73 -4.71
N ILE A 14 -13.73 21.51 -4.22
CA ILE A 14 -15.10 21.02 -4.01
C ILE A 14 -15.73 20.58 -5.33
N VAL A 15 -15.61 21.38 -6.39
CA VAL A 15 -16.15 21.04 -7.71
C VAL A 15 -15.52 19.76 -8.26
N VAL A 16 -14.20 19.59 -8.14
CA VAL A 16 -13.50 18.37 -8.56
C VAL A 16 -14.03 17.15 -7.80
N VAL A 17 -14.18 17.23 -6.48
CA VAL A 17 -14.72 16.13 -5.66
C VAL A 17 -16.15 15.78 -6.09
N LEU A 18 -16.98 16.77 -6.44
CA LEU A 18 -18.36 16.54 -6.89
C LEU A 18 -18.43 15.89 -8.28
N VAL A 19 -17.57 16.29 -9.22
CA VAL A 19 -17.53 15.74 -10.59
C VAL A 19 -17.01 14.31 -10.59
N PHE A 20 -15.90 14.05 -9.90
CA PHE A 20 -15.29 12.72 -9.85
C PHE A 20 -15.96 11.79 -8.83
N GLY A 21 -16.65 12.35 -7.84
CA GLY A 21 -17.23 11.63 -6.72
C GLY A 21 -16.20 11.16 -5.69
N THR A 22 -16.59 11.09 -4.42
CA THR A 22 -15.71 10.67 -3.31
C THR A 22 -15.22 9.23 -3.45
N LYS A 23 -15.98 8.35 -4.13
CA LYS A 23 -15.64 6.94 -4.30
C LYS A 23 -14.41 6.73 -5.20
N ARG A 24 -14.29 7.49 -6.29
CA ARG A 24 -13.13 7.43 -7.20
C ARG A 24 -11.91 8.13 -6.63
N LEU A 25 -12.12 9.27 -5.96
CA LEU A 25 -11.05 9.97 -5.24
C LEU A 25 -10.49 9.14 -4.08
N LYS A 26 -11.32 8.36 -3.37
CA LYS A 26 -10.84 7.50 -2.29
C LYS A 26 -9.95 6.37 -2.80
N THR A 27 -10.35 5.69 -3.88
CA THR A 27 -9.55 4.58 -4.43
C THR A 27 -8.23 5.09 -5.02
N LEU A 28 -8.29 6.09 -5.90
CA LEU A 28 -7.07 6.64 -6.53
C LEU A 28 -6.21 7.44 -5.54
N GLY A 29 -6.84 8.13 -4.60
CA GLY A 29 -6.16 8.89 -3.56
C GLY A 29 -5.49 8.02 -2.50
N SER A 30 -5.99 6.80 -2.26
CA SER A 30 -5.29 5.84 -1.39
C SER A 30 -3.99 5.39 -2.05
N ASP A 31 -4.05 4.95 -3.31
CA ASP A 31 -2.88 4.44 -4.04
C ASP A 31 -1.78 5.51 -4.19
N VAL A 32 -2.18 6.74 -4.55
CA VAL A 32 -1.27 7.89 -4.65
C VAL A 32 -0.81 8.37 -3.27
N GLY A 33 -1.70 8.33 -2.28
CA GLY A 33 -1.43 8.73 -0.92
C GLY A 33 -0.40 7.83 -0.24
N ASP A 34 -0.47 6.52 -0.47
CA ASP A 34 0.49 5.55 0.08
C ASP A 34 1.89 5.73 -0.52
N ALA A 35 1.98 5.99 -1.83
CA ALA A 35 3.24 6.32 -2.49
C ALA A 35 3.88 7.60 -1.92
N ILE A 36 3.09 8.66 -1.75
CA ILE A 36 3.57 9.93 -1.18
C ILE A 36 3.91 9.77 0.32
N LYS A 37 3.17 8.94 1.07
CA LYS A 37 3.43 8.66 2.48
C LYS A 37 4.78 7.97 2.67
N GLY A 38 5.09 6.98 1.82
CA GLY A 38 6.40 6.33 1.79
C GLY A 38 7.54 7.30 1.46
N PHE A 39 7.33 8.18 0.47
CA PHE A 39 8.30 9.21 0.11
C PHE A 39 8.56 10.20 1.25
N ARG A 40 7.49 10.76 1.87
CA ARG A 40 7.62 11.65 3.03
C ARG A 40 8.34 10.93 4.19
N LYS A 41 8.01 9.67 4.44
CA LYS A 41 8.61 8.86 5.51
C LYS A 41 10.11 8.65 5.29
N ALA A 42 10.53 8.35 4.06
CA ALA A 42 11.94 8.24 3.69
C ALA A 42 12.68 9.57 3.92
N MET A 43 12.12 10.68 3.42
CA MET A 43 12.71 12.01 3.61
C MET A 43 12.84 12.43 5.08
N ASN A 44 11.84 12.10 5.93
CA ASN A 44 11.88 12.43 7.35
C ASN A 44 12.80 11.48 8.16
N THR A 45 13.09 10.29 7.64
CA THR A 45 14.00 9.34 8.31
C THR A 45 15.45 9.78 8.20
N GLU A 46 15.80 10.57 7.19
CA GLU A 46 17.16 11.14 7.02
C GLU A 46 17.45 12.30 8.00
N GLU A 47 16.42 12.94 8.58
CA GLU A 47 16.57 14.15 9.41
C GLU A 47 16.44 13.92 10.93
N GLY A 48 16.03 12.73 11.40
CA GLY A 48 16.00 12.47 12.84
C GLY A 48 15.22 11.24 13.25
N ASP A 49 15.87 10.42 14.06
CA ASP A 49 15.33 9.31 14.85
C ASP A 49 13.86 9.52 15.27
N LYS A 50 12.96 8.75 14.66
CA LYS A 50 11.67 8.24 15.19
C LYS A 50 10.89 7.53 14.09
N ALA A 51 10.86 6.21 14.16
CA ALA A 51 9.86 5.42 13.45
C ALA A 51 8.45 5.79 13.94
N PRO A 52 7.48 6.00 13.03
CA PRO A 52 6.13 5.54 13.34
C PRO A 52 5.94 4.17 12.71
N GLU A 53 5.61 3.20 13.57
CA GLU A 53 5.04 1.93 13.20
C GLU A 53 3.79 2.08 12.31
N GLN A 54 3.52 0.98 11.62
CA GLN A 54 2.46 0.70 10.67
C GLN A 54 1.13 1.40 10.96
N THR A 55 0.59 2.07 9.94
CA THR A 55 -0.87 2.11 9.77
C THR A 55 -1.20 1.23 8.58
N THR A 56 -1.42 -0.05 8.89
CA THR A 56 -2.12 -1.02 8.06
C THR A 56 -3.52 -0.47 7.77
N ALA A 57 -3.76 0.01 6.55
CA ALA A 57 -5.12 0.24 6.05
C ALA A 57 -5.56 -0.95 5.20
N HIS A 58 -5.55 -2.16 5.79
CA HIS A 58 -6.36 -3.26 5.29
C HIS A 58 -7.80 -3.00 5.75
N GLN A 59 -8.58 -2.30 4.93
CA GLN A 59 -10.04 -2.35 5.02
C GLN A 59 -10.61 -3.24 3.91
N SER A 60 -10.39 -4.53 4.07
CA SER A 60 -11.17 -5.59 3.43
C SER A 60 -10.92 -6.87 4.21
N GLY A 61 -11.93 -7.36 4.91
CA GLY A 61 -11.82 -8.62 5.64
C GLY A 61 -12.92 -8.84 6.67
N THR A 62 -14.05 -9.36 6.22
CA THR A 62 -14.94 -10.17 7.07
C THR A 62 -14.14 -11.37 7.61
N PRO A 63 -14.19 -11.73 8.90
CA PRO A 63 -13.42 -12.85 9.43
C PRO A 63 -14.20 -14.16 9.25
N LEU A 64 -13.66 -15.11 8.47
CA LEU A 64 -13.95 -16.55 8.60
C LEU A 64 -13.05 -17.34 7.62
N ASN A 65 -12.53 -18.49 8.11
CA ASN A 65 -11.80 -19.56 7.41
C ASN A 65 -10.26 -19.53 7.36
N GLU A 66 -9.64 -19.90 8.49
CA GLU A 66 -8.51 -20.85 8.56
C GLU A 66 -8.99 -22.27 8.11
N PRO A 67 -8.17 -23.31 7.79
CA PRO A 67 -6.76 -23.47 7.37
C PRO A 67 -6.59 -24.23 6.02
N HIS A 68 -5.39 -24.23 5.43
CA HIS A 68 -4.64 -25.45 5.06
C HIS A 68 -3.34 -25.08 4.32
N THR A 69 -2.23 -25.18 5.05
CA THR A 69 -0.88 -25.29 4.48
C THR A 69 -0.76 -26.66 3.79
N ILE A 70 -0.34 -26.66 2.52
CA ILE A 70 0.21 -27.84 1.85
C ILE A 70 1.73 -27.70 1.90
N ASP A 71 2.34 -28.34 2.89
CA ASP A 71 3.79 -28.51 2.95
C ASP A 71 4.20 -29.53 1.90
N GLY A 72 4.70 -29.05 0.76
CA GLY A 72 5.37 -29.88 -0.23
C GLY A 72 6.67 -30.40 0.36
N GLN A 73 6.68 -31.62 0.88
CA GLN A 73 7.91 -32.33 1.22
C GLN A 73 8.72 -32.54 -0.06
N ALA A 74 9.81 -31.79 -0.22
CA ALA A 74 10.80 -32.03 -1.27
C ALA A 74 11.53 -33.34 -0.95
N GLN A 75 11.10 -34.43 -1.62
CA GLN A 75 11.80 -35.70 -1.60
C GLN A 75 13.20 -35.49 -2.19
N LYS A 76 14.24 -35.51 -1.35
CA LYS A 76 15.63 -35.54 -1.80
C LYS A 76 15.82 -36.83 -2.61
N VAL A 77 15.89 -36.71 -3.93
CA VAL A 77 16.28 -37.81 -4.83
C VAL A 77 17.67 -38.24 -4.41
N GLN A 78 17.74 -39.36 -3.70
CA GLN A 78 18.95 -40.05 -3.29
C GLN A 78 19.59 -40.60 -4.56
N ASP A 79 20.76 -40.10 -4.95
CA ASP A 79 21.51 -40.54 -6.12
C ASP A 79 21.70 -42.07 -6.12
N PRO A 80 21.16 -42.81 -7.11
CA PRO A 80 21.65 -44.13 -7.41
C PRO A 80 22.59 -44.03 -8.63
N VAL A 81 23.67 -44.80 -8.57
CA VAL A 81 24.67 -45.03 -9.65
C VAL A 81 25.99 -44.28 -9.44
N THR A 82 26.70 -44.69 -8.39
CA THR A 82 28.11 -45.06 -8.58
C THR A 82 28.30 -46.43 -7.94
N ARG A 83 27.78 -47.44 -8.63
CA ARG A 83 28.17 -48.83 -8.42
C ARG A 83 28.84 -49.27 -9.71
N LYS A 84 30.18 -49.31 -9.64
CA LYS A 84 30.99 -50.39 -10.19
C LYS A 84 31.48 -50.25 -11.63
N ASP A 85 32.65 -49.62 -11.72
CA ASP A 85 33.80 -50.08 -12.48
C ASP A 85 35.08 -49.45 -11.89
#